data_AF-A0A7M1XN55-F1
#
_entry.id   AF-A0A7M1XN55-F1
#
_cell.length_a   1.000
_cell.length_b   1.000
_cell.length_c   1.000
_cell.angle_alpha   90.00
_cell.angle_beta   90.00
_cell.angle_gamma   90.00
#
_symmetry.space_group_name_H-M   'P 1'
#
loop_
_entity.id
_entity.type
_entity.pdbx_description
1 polymer ?
#
loop_
_entity_poly.entity_id
_entity_poly.type
_entity_poly.pdbx_seq_one_letter_code
_entity_poly.pdbx_strand_id
1 'polypeptide(L)'
;MWYFIDYCIHLENEKVPKTYFKKLSDTDFYEVRIELGGNIYRLLGFFHNGNIVIFINGFQKKTQKTPKSEIEVCEARMKDFLKRSKENGK
;
A
#
# COMPACT_ATOMS: atom_id res chain seq x y z
N MET A 1 -16.67 -9.75 7.45
CA MET A 1 -15.46 -8.99 7.80
C MET A 1 -14.34 -9.91 8.33
N TRP A 2 -14.22 -11.15 7.81
CA TRP A 2 -13.14 -12.09 8.13
C TRP A 2 -12.67 -12.88 6.89
N TYR A 3 -13.11 -12.49 5.69
CA TYR A 3 -12.70 -13.09 4.40
C TYR A 3 -11.74 -12.20 3.60
N PHE A 4 -11.33 -11.07 4.18
CA PHE A 4 -10.62 -10.01 3.45
C PHE A 4 -9.10 -10.02 3.64
N ILE A 5 -8.59 -10.82 4.58
CA ILE A 5 -7.15 -10.95 4.84
C ILE A 5 -6.58 -12.17 4.09
N ASP A 6 -7.38 -13.22 3.88
CA ASP A 6 -6.89 -14.47 3.27
C ASP A 6 -6.55 -14.34 1.78
N TYR A 7 -7.16 -13.40 1.04
CA TYR A 7 -6.80 -13.22 -0.37
C TYR A 7 -5.41 -12.58 -0.57
N CYS A 8 -4.84 -11.95 0.46
CA CYS A 8 -3.52 -11.33 0.37
C CYS A 8 -2.36 -12.25 0.76
N ILE A 9 -2.61 -13.47 1.27
CA ILE A 9 -1.54 -14.40 1.68
C ILE A 9 -1.89 -15.83 1.24
N HIS A 10 -1.81 -16.07 -0.07
CA HIS A 10 -1.49 -17.40 -0.61
C HIS A 10 -0.25 -17.35 -1.52
N LEU A 11 0.58 -16.32 -1.32
CA LEU A 11 1.86 -16.11 -1.99
C LEU A 11 3.00 -16.51 -1.05
N GLU A 12 2.88 -17.64 -0.36
CA GLU A 12 3.98 -18.15 0.47
C GLU A 12 5.19 -18.56 -0.38
N ASN A 13 5.04 -18.74 -1.71
CA ASN A 13 6.12 -19.21 -2.57
C ASN A 13 6.21 -18.58 -3.98
N GLU A 14 5.37 -17.60 -4.34
CA GLU A 14 5.41 -16.97 -5.67
C GLU A 14 5.62 -15.45 -5.60
N LYS A 15 6.54 -14.93 -6.42
CA LYS A 15 6.77 -13.49 -6.57
C LYS A 15 5.46 -12.82 -6.97
N VAL A 16 4.98 -11.87 -6.16
CA VAL A 16 3.77 -11.09 -6.47
C VAL A 16 3.93 -10.49 -7.88
N PRO A 17 3.03 -10.78 -8.83
CA PRO A 17 3.16 -10.25 -10.18
C PRO A 17 3.14 -8.71 -10.16
N LYS A 18 3.97 -8.09 -11.01
CA LYS A 18 4.05 -6.61 -11.15
C LYS A 18 2.71 -5.95 -11.47
N THR A 19 1.74 -6.72 -11.94
CA THR A 19 0.36 -6.28 -12.22
C THR A 19 -0.44 -6.00 -10.94
N TYR A 20 -0.10 -6.66 -9.83
CA TYR A 20 -0.76 -6.53 -8.54
C TYR A 20 0.02 -5.69 -7.54
N PHE A 21 1.35 -5.74 -7.58
CA PHE A 21 2.22 -4.96 -6.72
C PHE A 21 3.27 -4.21 -7.53
N LYS A 22 3.28 -2.88 -7.42
CA LYS A 22 4.15 -2.04 -8.24
C LYS A 22 4.72 -0.89 -7.45
N LYS A 23 6.01 -0.61 -7.62
CA LYS A 23 6.63 0.63 -7.13
C LYS A 23 6.14 1.81 -7.98
N LEU A 24 5.68 2.87 -7.34
CA LEU A 24 5.38 4.12 -8.04
C LEU A 24 6.69 4.83 -8.43
N SER A 25 6.76 5.31 -9.66
CA SER A 25 7.92 6.08 -10.14
C SER A 25 8.16 7.30 -9.26
N ASP A 26 9.42 7.59 -8.98
CA ASP A 26 9.86 8.79 -8.25
C ASP A 26 9.32 8.92 -6.81
N THR A 27 8.88 7.81 -6.21
CA THR A 27 8.47 7.77 -4.79
C THR A 27 8.97 6.52 -4.10
N ASP A 28 8.92 6.51 -2.77
CA ASP A 28 9.19 5.31 -1.95
C ASP A 28 7.95 4.44 -1.72
N PHE A 29 6.84 4.77 -2.38
CA PHE A 29 5.59 4.07 -2.22
C PHE A 29 5.40 2.95 -3.25
N TYR A 30 4.65 1.96 -2.81
CA TYR A 30 4.19 0.83 -3.58
C TYR A 30 2.68 0.85 -3.63
N GLU A 31 2.13 0.47 -4.78
CA GLU A 31 0.71 0.27 -4.99
C GLU A 31 0.37 -1.22 -5.02
N VAL A 32 -0.72 -1.59 -4.32
CA VAL A 32 -1.43 -2.86 -4.51
C VAL A 32 -2.74 -2.60 -5.23
N ARG A 33 -3.01 -3.36 -6.29
CA ARG A 33 -4.29 -3.36 -7.00
C ARG A 33 -5.19 -4.48 -6.48
N ILE A 34 -6.38 -4.12 -6.03
CA ILE A 34 -7.41 -5.05 -5.58
C ILE A 34 -8.64 -4.89 -6.48
N GLU A 35 -9.20 -6.00 -6.94
CA GLU A 35 -10.45 -6.01 -7.71
C GLU A 35 -11.54 -6.67 -6.87
N LEU A 36 -12.62 -5.95 -6.62
CA LEU A 36 -13.74 -6.42 -5.80
C LEU A 36 -15.06 -5.93 -6.37
N GLY A 37 -15.96 -6.87 -6.68
CA GLY A 37 -17.31 -6.54 -7.13
C GLY A 37 -17.32 -5.63 -8.37
N GLY A 38 -16.40 -5.85 -9.31
CA GLY A 38 -16.24 -5.03 -10.52
C GLY A 38 -15.56 -3.68 -10.30
N ASN A 39 -15.22 -3.32 -9.06
CA ASN A 39 -14.49 -2.11 -8.73
C ASN A 39 -13.00 -2.39 -8.55
N ILE A 40 -12.16 -1.42 -8.91
CA ILE A 40 -10.72 -1.49 -8.68
C ILE A 40 -10.35 -0.54 -7.55
N TYR A 41 -9.63 -1.06 -6.55
CA TYR A 41 -9.08 -0.31 -5.44
C TYR A 41 -7.55 -0.31 -5.53
N ARG A 42 -6.94 0.79 -5.09
CA ARG A 42 -5.49 0.91 -4.96
C ARG A 42 -5.15 1.19 -3.51
N LEU A 43 -4.31 0.34 -2.94
CA LEU A 43 -3.69 0.59 -1.64
C LEU A 43 -2.28 1.12 -1.87
N LEU A 44 -1.92 2.20 -1.19
CA LEU A 44 -0.58 2.78 -1.20
C LEU A 44 0.10 2.52 0.14
N GLY A 45 1.34 2.10 0.07
CA GLY A 45 2.14 1.75 1.23
C GLY A 45 3.63 1.86 1.00
N PHE A 46 4.42 1.62 2.03
CA PHE A 46 5.88 1.65 1.98
C PHE A 46 6.45 0.45 2.75
N PHE A 47 7.70 0.09 2.46
CA PHE A 47 8.41 -0.92 3.25
C PHE A 47 8.93 -0.33 4.55
N HIS A 48 8.72 -1.07 5.63
CA HIS A 48 9.24 -0.80 6.96
C HIS A 48 10.02 -2.04 7.45
N ASN A 49 11.15 -1.82 8.12
CA ASN A 49 11.99 -2.86 8.69
C ASN A 49 12.33 -4.01 7.71
N GLY A 50 12.67 -3.65 6.47
CA GLY A 50 13.09 -4.57 5.42
C GLY A 50 11.92 -5.23 4.68
N ASN A 51 11.13 -6.05 5.38
CA ASN A 51 10.20 -6.98 4.74
C ASN A 51 8.72 -6.71 5.05
N ILE A 52 8.40 -5.71 5.88
CA ILE A 52 7.02 -5.39 6.25
C ILE A 52 6.51 -4.30 5.32
N VAL A 53 5.39 -4.53 4.63
CA VAL A 53 4.71 -3.47 3.86
C VAL A 53 3.58 -2.89 4.70
N ILE A 54 3.60 -1.57 4.89
CA ILE A 54 2.55 -0.84 5.61
C ILE A 54 1.72 -0.06 4.61
N PHE A 55 0.45 -0.45 4.45
CA PHE A 55 -0.53 0.31 3.67
C PHE A 55 -1.15 1.41 4.53
N ILE A 56 -0.98 2.66 4.08
CA ILE A 56 -1.38 3.86 4.83
C ILE A 56 -2.48 4.65 4.13
N ASN A 57 -2.82 4.28 2.90
CA ASN A 57 -3.90 4.89 2.16
C ASN A 57 -4.54 3.91 1.19
N GLY A 58 -5.84 4.07 0.95
CA GLY A 58 -6.60 3.21 0.05
C GLY A 58 -7.70 4.00 -0.62
N PHE A 59 -7.79 3.93 -1.95
CA PHE A 59 -8.80 4.65 -2.71
C PHE A 59 -9.38 3.80 -3.84
N GLN A 60 -10.66 4.03 -4.15
CA GLN A 60 -11.28 3.45 -5.32
C GLN A 60 -10.77 4.18 -6.57
N LYS A 61 -10.36 3.40 -7.57
CA LYS A 61 -9.88 3.91 -8.85
C LYS A 61 -11.03 4.61 -9.58
N LYS A 62 -11.03 5.94 -9.54
CA LYS A 62 -11.88 6.77 -10.41
C LYS A 62 -11.16 7.20 -11.69
N THR A 63 -9.82 7.18 -11.69
CA THR A 63 -8.96 7.62 -12.80
C THR A 63 -7.80 6.64 -13.02
N GLN A 64 -7.17 6.65 -14.21
CA GLN A 64 -6.10 5.71 -14.55
C GLN A 64 -4.79 5.97 -13.76
N LYS A 65 -4.46 7.24 -13.53
CA LYS A 65 -3.26 7.66 -12.79
C LYS A 65 -3.58 7.87 -11.31
N THR A 66 -2.64 7.52 -10.45
CA THR A 66 -2.72 7.83 -9.02
C THR A 66 -2.64 9.35 -8.85
N PRO A 67 -3.65 10.00 -8.25
CA PRO A 67 -3.63 11.44 -8.04
C PRO A 67 -2.45 11.86 -7.16
N LYS A 68 -1.80 12.97 -7.48
CA LYS A 68 -0.68 13.50 -6.66
C LYS A 68 -1.10 13.77 -5.21
N SER A 69 -2.33 14.23 -5.02
CA SER A 69 -2.90 14.46 -3.68
C SER A 69 -2.90 13.20 -2.80
N GLU A 70 -3.13 12.02 -3.39
CA GLU A 70 -3.10 10.76 -2.63
C GLU A 70 -1.67 10.39 -2.21
N ILE A 71 -0.67 10.75 -3.02
CA ILE A 71 0.75 10.56 -2.71
C ILE A 71 1.16 11.49 -1.56
N GLU A 72 0.78 12.77 -1.62
CA GLU A 72 1.06 13.76 -0.56
C GLU A 72 0.45 13.32 0.79
N VAL A 73 -0.78 12.79 0.76
CA VAL A 73 -1.42 12.20 1.95
C VAL A 73 -0.63 11.00 2.49
N CYS A 74 -0.13 10.13 1.60
CA CYS A 74 0.74 9.02 2.00
C CYS A 74 2.04 9.51 2.65
N GLU A 75 2.68 10.52 2.08
CA GLU A 75 3.91 11.09 2.66
C GLU A 75 3.69 11.66 4.05
N ALA A 76 2.61 12.41 4.25
CA ALA A 76 2.25 12.95 5.56
C ALA A 76 2.01 11.83 6.58
N ARG A 77 1.24 10.79 6.22
CA ARG A 77 0.94 9.65 7.10
C ARG A 77 2.18 8.80 7.40
N MET A 78 3.06 8.60 6.43
CA MET A 78 4.33 7.89 6.62
C MET A 78 5.22 8.63 7.63
N LYS A 79 5.35 9.95 7.50
CA LYS A 79 6.14 10.77 8.44
C LYS A 79 5.60 10.67 9.86
N ASP A 80 4.28 10.75 10.04
CA ASP A 80 3.64 10.59 11.35
C ASP A 80 3.88 9.18 11.94
N PHE A 81 3.72 8.14 11.13
CA PHE A 81 3.98 6.76 11.54
C PHE A 81 5.43 6.57 12.02
N LEU A 82 6.41 7.04 11.24
CA LEU A 82 7.83 6.93 11.58
C LEU A 82 8.18 7.71 12.85
N LYS A 83 7.54 8.86 13.07
CA LYS A 83 7.70 9.64 14.30
C LYS A 83 7.24 8.84 15.52
N ARG A 84 6.01 8.31 15.49
CA ARG A 84 5.44 7.50 16.59
C ARG A 84 6.24 6.22 16.83
N SER A 85 6.71 5.57 15.77
CA SER A 85 7.51 4.34 15.87
C SER A 85 8.84 4.58 16.61
N LYS A 86 9.49 5.73 16.40
CA LYS A 86 10.70 6.12 17.15
C LYS A 86 10.42 6.44 18.62
N GLU A 87 9.26 7.01 18.92
CA GLU A 87 8.85 7.35 20.29
C GLU A 87 8.52 6.11 21.13
N ASN A 88 7.96 5.07 20.51
CA ASN A 88 7.61 3.80 21.15
C ASN A 88 8.77 2.80 21.27
N GLY A 89 9.93 3.11 20.68
CA GLY A 89 11.15 2.29 20.74
C GLY A 89 12.13 2.70 21.83
N LYS A 90 11.70 3.52 22.80
CA LYS A 90 12.45 3.89 24.01
C LYS A 90 12.00 3.07 25.21
#